data_AF-A0A5J6JPH9-F1
#
_entry.id   AF-A0A5J6JPH9-F1
#
_cell.length_a   1.000
_cell.length_b   1.000
_cell.length_c   1.000
_cell.angle_alpha   90.00
_cell.angle_beta   90.00
_cell.angle_gamma   90.00
#
_symmetry.space_group_name_H-M   'P 1'
#
loop_
_entity.id
_entity.type
_entity.pdbx_description
1 polymer ?
#
loop_
_entity_poly.entity_id
_entity_poly.type
_entity_poly.pdbx_seq_one_letter_code
_entity_poly.pdbx_strand_id
1 'polypeptide(L)'
;MDLAYSTAGGVVGAAVTNYLSKNQERRQQRAAVMQQLLRVAAVRERVRAIVPSRRESPSWPLAGARLLATARFGVTAVLEDGHDAERAQREAIADLVVAALSAGIPRRILDFAGGSEERALQCEVITMVDLHLGGVLGESLEELMTQCAEYRQATAQHLLRALWHPWQTRLRMHARLRVLRQDAAALHRMQEAAMSVLAQPEHIEALAERLGRLSDQDPQRVNSPGPPA
;
A
#
# COMPACT_ATOMS: atom_id res chain seq x y z
N MET A 1 -59.85 -19.00 -14.11
CA MET A 1 -58.67 -19.50 -13.35
C MET A 1 -57.46 -18.58 -13.57
N ASP A 2 -57.64 -17.28 -13.86
CA ASP A 2 -56.55 -16.45 -14.41
C ASP A 2 -55.83 -15.52 -13.42
N LEU A 3 -56.25 -15.44 -12.15
CA LEU A 3 -55.58 -14.59 -11.14
C LEU A 3 -54.34 -15.23 -10.49
N ALA A 4 -54.24 -16.56 -10.48
CA ALA A 4 -53.11 -17.26 -9.86
C ALA A 4 -51.86 -17.26 -10.76
N TYR A 5 -52.03 -17.16 -12.08
CA TYR A 5 -50.94 -17.21 -13.05
C TYR A 5 -50.18 -15.86 -13.16
N SER A 6 -50.87 -14.72 -12.96
CA SER A 6 -50.24 -13.39 -12.99
C SER A 6 -49.46 -13.06 -11.71
N THR A 7 -49.93 -13.54 -10.56
CA THR A 7 -49.27 -13.32 -9.26
C THR A 7 -48.02 -14.18 -9.10
N ALA A 8 -48.08 -15.47 -9.51
CA ALA A 8 -46.90 -16.32 -9.57
C ALA A 8 -45.85 -15.80 -10.58
N GLY A 9 -46.28 -15.36 -11.77
CA GLY A 9 -45.41 -14.73 -12.76
C GLY A 9 -44.78 -13.42 -12.27
N GLY A 10 -45.53 -12.60 -11.53
CA GLY A 10 -45.04 -11.36 -10.94
C GLY A 10 -43.99 -11.58 -9.83
N VAL A 11 -44.19 -12.58 -8.96
CA VAL A 11 -43.23 -12.93 -7.90
C VAL A 11 -41.95 -13.52 -8.48
N VAL A 12 -42.05 -14.40 -9.48
CA VAL A 12 -40.87 -14.96 -10.17
C VAL A 12 -40.13 -13.86 -10.94
N GLY A 13 -40.85 -12.97 -11.63
CA GLY A 13 -40.26 -11.81 -12.32
C GLY A 13 -39.54 -10.85 -11.37
N ALA A 14 -40.12 -10.56 -10.19
CA ALA A 14 -39.48 -9.76 -9.15
C ALA A 14 -38.26 -10.45 -8.55
N ALA A 15 -38.31 -11.77 -8.34
CA ALA A 15 -37.17 -12.55 -7.84
C ALA A 15 -36.01 -12.58 -8.85
N VAL A 16 -36.29 -12.78 -10.14
CA VAL A 16 -35.29 -12.79 -11.21
C VAL A 16 -34.68 -11.39 -11.40
N THR A 17 -35.49 -10.33 -11.42
CA THR A 17 -34.97 -8.96 -11.54
C THR A 17 -34.14 -8.55 -10.32
N ASN A 18 -34.58 -8.89 -9.10
CA ASN A 18 -33.80 -8.69 -7.88
C ASN A 18 -32.49 -9.49 -7.90
N TYR A 19 -32.52 -10.74 -8.38
CA TYR A 19 -31.32 -11.56 -8.54
C TYR A 19 -30.34 -10.98 -9.55
N LEU A 20 -30.81 -10.56 -10.73
CA LEU A 20 -29.98 -9.94 -11.77
C LEU A 20 -29.39 -8.61 -11.30
N SER A 21 -30.20 -7.76 -10.66
CA SER A 21 -29.75 -6.49 -10.09
C SER A 21 -28.64 -6.69 -9.05
N LYS A 22 -28.84 -7.62 -8.10
CA LYS A 22 -27.81 -7.99 -7.11
C LYS A 22 -26.55 -8.54 -7.76
N ASN A 23 -26.67 -9.31 -8.85
CA ASN A 23 -25.51 -9.86 -9.55
C ASN A 23 -24.73 -8.75 -10.30
N GLN A 24 -25.44 -7.78 -10.88
CA GLN A 24 -24.84 -6.60 -11.51
C GLN A 24 -24.13 -5.71 -10.49
N GLU A 25 -24.77 -5.42 -9.36
CA GLU A 25 -24.19 -4.67 -8.24
C GLU A 25 -22.91 -5.35 -7.73
N ARG A 26 -22.93 -6.69 -7.56
CA ARG A 26 -21.74 -7.47 -7.19
C ARG A 26 -20.61 -7.37 -8.20
N ARG A 27 -20.91 -7.35 -9.50
CA ARG A 27 -19.89 -7.16 -10.55
C ARG A 27 -19.28 -5.77 -10.50
N GLN A 28 -20.09 -4.74 -10.28
CA GLN A 28 -19.61 -3.35 -10.13
C GLN A 28 -18.72 -3.20 -8.90
N GLN A 29 -19.13 -3.74 -7.74
CA GLN A 29 -18.32 -3.75 -6.53
C GLN A 29 -16.98 -4.47 -6.73
N ARG A 30 -16.97 -5.61 -7.43
CA ARG A 30 -15.74 -6.34 -7.76
C ARG A 30 -14.80 -5.53 -8.65
N ALA A 31 -15.35 -4.88 -9.68
CA ALA A 31 -14.59 -4.02 -10.56
C ALA A 31 -13.99 -2.82 -9.81
N ALA A 32 -14.78 -2.17 -8.94
CA ALA A 32 -14.32 -1.05 -8.12
C ALA A 32 -13.17 -1.46 -7.18
N VAL A 33 -13.31 -2.58 -6.46
CA VAL A 33 -12.23 -3.08 -5.60
C VAL A 33 -10.98 -3.43 -6.39
N MET A 34 -11.12 -4.09 -7.55
CA MET A 34 -9.98 -4.43 -8.41
C MET A 34 -9.26 -3.18 -8.91
N GLN A 35 -10.01 -2.16 -9.34
CA GLN A 35 -9.44 -0.88 -9.76
C GLN A 35 -8.66 -0.22 -8.63
N GLN A 36 -9.18 -0.23 -7.41
CA GLN A 36 -8.47 0.34 -6.26
C GLN A 36 -7.21 -0.46 -5.88
N LEU A 37 -7.24 -1.80 -5.98
CA LEU A 37 -6.02 -2.61 -5.76
C LEU A 37 -4.92 -2.25 -6.76
N LEU A 38 -5.27 -2.07 -8.04
CA LEU A 38 -4.33 -1.66 -9.07
C LEU A 38 -3.76 -0.25 -8.80
N ARG A 39 -4.61 0.68 -8.34
CA ARG A 39 -4.15 2.03 -7.94
C ARG A 39 -3.16 1.98 -6.78
N VAL A 40 -3.45 1.18 -5.76
CA VAL A 40 -2.55 1.01 -4.60
C VAL A 40 -1.20 0.42 -5.04
N ALA A 41 -1.20 -0.59 -5.91
CA ALA A 41 0.04 -1.16 -6.45
C ALA A 41 0.83 -0.15 -7.31
N ALA A 42 0.13 0.66 -8.11
CA ALA A 42 0.74 1.65 -9.00
C ALA A 42 1.47 2.77 -8.26
N VAL A 43 1.07 3.13 -7.03
CA VAL A 43 1.78 4.15 -6.24
C VAL A 43 3.23 3.71 -6.03
N ARG A 44 3.46 2.46 -5.62
CA ARG A 44 4.81 1.92 -5.41
C ARG A 44 5.62 1.87 -6.71
N GLU A 45 5.01 1.42 -7.81
CA GLU A 45 5.67 1.34 -9.13
C GLU A 45 6.10 2.71 -9.66
N ARG A 46 5.46 3.78 -9.21
CA ARG A 46 5.76 5.17 -9.60
C ARG A 46 6.72 5.86 -8.63
N VAL A 47 7.20 5.19 -7.58
CA VAL A 47 8.21 5.76 -6.70
C VAL A 47 9.51 5.86 -7.47
N ARG A 48 10.02 7.08 -7.63
CA ARG A 48 11.16 7.36 -8.49
C ARG A 48 12.43 7.65 -7.70
N ALA A 49 12.29 8.34 -6.57
CA ALA A 49 13.42 8.83 -5.82
C ALA A 49 13.10 9.01 -4.34
N ILE A 50 14.15 9.09 -3.53
CA ILE A 50 14.11 9.65 -2.19
C ILE A 50 14.82 11.00 -2.21
N VAL A 51 14.25 12.00 -1.54
CA VAL A 51 14.84 13.35 -1.43
C VAL A 51 14.96 13.75 0.04
N PRO A 52 15.88 14.66 0.40
CA PRO A 52 15.96 15.18 1.76
C PRO A 52 14.64 15.82 2.19
N SER A 53 14.20 15.52 3.41
CA SER A 53 13.00 16.13 3.97
C SER A 53 13.25 17.62 4.23
N ARG A 54 12.43 18.49 3.63
CA ARG A 54 12.57 19.97 3.73
C ARG A 54 12.14 20.58 5.07
N ARG A 55 12.05 19.82 6.17
CA ARG A 55 11.51 20.35 7.45
C ARG A 55 12.51 20.36 8.60
N GLU A 56 12.98 21.56 8.91
CA GLU A 56 13.21 22.05 10.27
C GLU A 56 11.88 22.15 11.02
N SER A 57 11.48 21.15 11.82
CA SER A 57 10.58 21.30 12.98
C SER A 57 10.18 19.94 13.56
N PRO A 58 10.00 19.86 14.89
CA PRO A 58 10.08 18.64 15.67
C PRO A 58 9.00 17.65 15.29
N SER A 59 9.40 16.39 15.18
CA SER A 59 8.51 15.24 15.15
C SER A 59 7.57 15.31 16.36
N TRP A 60 6.34 15.76 16.17
CA TRP A 60 5.29 15.49 17.16
C TRP A 60 5.05 13.98 17.17
N PRO A 61 5.31 13.29 18.30
CA PRO A 61 4.92 11.92 18.44
C PRO A 61 3.41 11.94 18.68
N LEU A 62 2.64 11.90 17.59
CA LEU A 62 1.25 11.48 17.67
C LEU A 62 1.29 10.01 18.09
N ALA A 63 1.04 9.79 19.38
CA ALA A 63 0.94 8.48 20.00
C ALA A 63 0.06 7.56 19.13
N GLY A 64 0.70 6.59 18.48
CA GLY A 64 0.06 5.64 17.56
C GLY A 64 0.54 5.69 16.10
N ALA A 65 1.31 6.69 15.69
CA ALA A 65 1.91 6.73 14.36
C ALA A 65 3.03 5.69 14.26
N ARG A 66 2.80 4.63 13.47
CA ARG A 66 3.88 3.76 12.97
C ARG A 66 4.96 4.67 12.40
N LEU A 67 6.18 4.61 12.94
CA LEU A 67 7.30 5.39 12.41
C LEU A 67 7.47 5.05 10.94
N LEU A 68 7.32 6.07 10.10
CA LEU A 68 7.51 5.97 8.67
C LEU A 68 9.01 5.80 8.42
N ALA A 69 9.40 4.85 7.57
CA ALA A 69 10.82 4.59 7.31
C ALA A 69 11.53 5.85 6.78
N THR A 70 10.84 6.65 5.97
CA THR A 70 11.32 7.94 5.47
C THR A 70 11.70 8.91 6.60
N ALA A 71 10.88 9.01 7.65
CA ALA A 71 11.14 9.87 8.80
C ALA A 71 12.39 9.43 9.59
N ARG A 72 12.67 8.12 9.66
CA ARG A 72 13.86 7.59 10.33
C ARG A 72 15.16 7.99 9.63
N PHE A 73 15.13 8.14 8.32
CA PHE A 73 16.29 8.54 7.51
C PHE A 73 16.33 10.03 7.18
N GLY A 74 15.35 10.82 7.64
CA GLY A 74 15.24 12.24 7.29
C GLY A 74 14.95 12.50 5.80
N VAL A 75 14.34 11.55 5.10
CA VAL A 75 14.04 11.61 3.67
C VAL A 75 12.53 11.64 3.43
N THR A 76 12.14 11.87 2.18
CA THR A 76 10.77 11.69 1.68
C THR A 76 10.84 10.89 0.38
N ALA A 77 9.98 9.89 0.22
CA ALA A 77 9.84 9.14 -1.02
C ALA A 77 8.92 9.91 -1.98
N VAL A 78 9.38 10.11 -3.21
CA VAL A 78 8.73 10.97 -4.21
C VAL A 78 8.34 10.15 -5.43
N LEU A 79 7.12 10.37 -5.88
CA LEU A 79 6.60 9.79 -7.11
C LEU A 79 7.16 10.49 -8.35
N GLU A 80 7.00 9.89 -9.52
CA GLU A 80 7.37 10.51 -10.80
C GLU A 80 6.77 11.91 -11.02
N ASP A 81 5.58 12.17 -10.49
CA ASP A 81 4.86 13.45 -10.58
C ASP A 81 5.22 14.45 -9.48
N GLY A 82 6.21 14.13 -8.63
CA GLY A 82 6.70 15.00 -7.56
C GLY A 82 5.91 14.92 -6.25
N HIS A 83 4.85 14.12 -6.17
CA HIS A 83 4.07 13.98 -4.94
C HIS A 83 4.72 13.03 -3.94
N ASP A 84 4.39 13.21 -2.65
CA ASP A 84 4.79 12.33 -1.57
C ASP A 84 4.13 10.95 -1.75
N ALA A 85 4.97 9.93 -1.93
CA ALA A 85 4.54 8.55 -2.15
C ALA A 85 3.79 7.98 -0.95
N GLU A 86 4.19 8.30 0.28
CA GLU A 86 3.50 7.78 1.47
C GLU A 86 2.13 8.39 1.62
N ARG A 87 1.99 9.68 1.29
CA ARG A 87 0.69 10.34 1.28
C ARG A 87 -0.22 9.74 0.23
N ALA A 88 0.27 9.60 -1.01
CA ALA A 88 -0.48 8.95 -2.09
C ALA A 88 -0.87 7.51 -1.74
N GLN A 89 0.02 6.77 -1.06
CA GLN A 89 -0.25 5.41 -0.60
C GLN A 89 -1.38 5.36 0.43
N ARG A 90 -1.37 6.26 1.43
CA ARG A 90 -2.43 6.33 2.44
C ARG A 90 -3.78 6.69 1.81
N GLU A 91 -3.79 7.62 0.88
CA GLU A 91 -4.99 8.03 0.15
C GLU A 91 -5.54 6.86 -0.69
N ALA A 92 -4.69 6.17 -1.45
CA ALA A 92 -5.09 5.00 -2.23
C ALA A 92 -5.61 3.84 -1.35
N ILE A 93 -4.99 3.59 -0.19
CA ILE A 93 -5.46 2.58 0.77
C ILE A 93 -6.81 2.99 1.36
N ALA A 94 -7.04 4.27 1.66
CA ALA A 94 -8.32 4.75 2.15
C ALA A 94 -9.44 4.49 1.12
N ASP A 95 -9.19 4.78 -0.15
CA ASP A 95 -10.14 4.51 -1.24
C ASP A 95 -10.41 3.00 -1.41
N LEU A 96 -9.37 2.16 -1.31
CA LEU A 96 -9.52 0.72 -1.30
C LEU A 96 -10.39 0.24 -0.12
N VAL A 97 -10.17 0.80 1.08
CA VAL A 97 -10.96 0.45 2.28
C VAL A 97 -12.43 0.78 2.06
N VAL A 98 -12.74 1.95 1.51
CA VAL A 98 -14.12 2.35 1.19
C VAL A 98 -14.74 1.36 0.20
N ALA A 99 -14.10 1.12 -0.94
CA ALA A 99 -14.61 0.21 -1.96
C ALA A 99 -14.82 -1.22 -1.43
N ALA A 100 -13.89 -1.72 -0.61
CA ALA A 100 -13.92 -3.07 -0.09
C ALA A 100 -14.98 -3.27 1.01
N LEU A 101 -15.17 -2.28 1.88
CA LEU A 101 -16.24 -2.32 2.87
C LEU A 101 -17.62 -2.30 2.19
N SER A 102 -17.79 -1.48 1.14
CA SER A 102 -19.00 -1.49 0.31
C SER A 102 -19.24 -2.85 -0.37
N ALA A 103 -18.18 -3.58 -0.73
CA ALA A 103 -18.27 -4.93 -1.28
C ALA A 103 -18.57 -6.01 -0.21
N GLY A 104 -18.59 -5.66 1.08
CA GLY A 104 -18.82 -6.56 2.21
C GLY A 104 -17.58 -7.37 2.63
N ILE A 105 -16.37 -6.91 2.29
CA ILE A 105 -15.12 -7.52 2.72
C ILE A 105 -14.88 -7.20 4.21
N PRO A 106 -14.57 -8.19 5.06
CA PRO A 106 -14.28 -7.95 6.47
C PRO A 106 -13.08 -7.00 6.66
N ARG A 107 -13.22 -5.99 7.53
CA ARG A 107 -12.15 -5.03 7.88
C ARG A 107 -10.82 -5.70 8.22
N ARG A 108 -10.87 -6.82 8.96
CA ARG A 108 -9.67 -7.58 9.34
C ARG A 108 -8.85 -8.06 8.15
N ILE A 109 -9.47 -8.39 7.01
CA ILE A 109 -8.77 -8.79 5.78
C ILE A 109 -8.12 -7.56 5.14
N LEU A 110 -8.81 -6.42 5.18
CA LEU A 110 -8.31 -5.15 4.67
C LEU A 110 -7.13 -4.60 5.47
N ASP A 111 -7.10 -4.84 6.79
CA ASP A 111 -5.96 -4.44 7.62
C ASP A 111 -4.67 -5.14 7.18
N PHE A 112 -4.75 -6.41 6.75
CA PHE A 112 -3.60 -7.13 6.20
C PHE A 112 -3.26 -6.66 4.78
N ALA A 113 -4.25 -6.44 3.92
CA ALA A 113 -4.01 -5.98 2.55
C ALA A 113 -3.44 -4.55 2.51
N GLY A 114 -4.03 -3.60 3.24
CA GLY A 114 -3.46 -2.26 3.38
C GLY A 114 -2.09 -2.30 4.06
N GLY A 115 -1.95 -3.08 5.13
CA GLY A 115 -0.67 -3.22 5.83
C GLY A 115 0.43 -3.88 4.99
N SER A 116 0.12 -4.78 4.05
CA SER A 116 1.12 -5.32 3.12
C SER A 116 1.60 -4.31 2.11
N GLU A 117 0.73 -3.42 1.65
CA GLU A 117 1.10 -2.37 0.69
C GLU A 117 1.90 -1.25 1.36
N GLU A 118 1.58 -0.88 2.61
CA GLU A 118 2.43 -0.01 3.44
C GLU A 118 3.85 -0.59 3.61
N ARG A 119 3.94 -1.89 3.89
CA ARG A 119 5.22 -2.58 4.06
C ARG A 119 5.98 -2.73 2.75
N ALA A 120 5.28 -2.91 1.64
CA ALA A 120 5.89 -2.95 0.32
C ALA A 120 6.52 -1.60 -0.02
N LEU A 121 5.81 -0.49 0.23
CA LEU A 121 6.38 0.85 0.08
C LEU A 121 7.60 1.05 1.00
N GLN A 122 7.53 0.58 2.25
CA GLN A 122 8.67 0.62 3.17
C GLN A 122 9.88 -0.17 2.65
N CYS A 123 9.68 -1.35 2.06
CA CYS A 123 10.78 -2.10 1.45
C CYS A 123 11.37 -1.34 0.25
N GLU A 124 10.54 -0.66 -0.55
CA GLU A 124 11.01 0.22 -1.64
C GLU A 124 11.92 1.34 -1.12
N VAL A 125 11.53 1.98 0.00
CA VAL A 125 12.34 3.01 0.66
C VAL A 125 13.66 2.44 1.18
N ILE A 126 13.63 1.27 1.82
CA ILE A 126 14.83 0.57 2.29
C ILE A 126 15.78 0.28 1.11
N THR A 127 15.24 -0.25 0.01
CA THR A 127 16.01 -0.51 -1.22
C THR A 127 16.66 0.76 -1.76
N MET A 128 15.91 1.86 -1.86
CA MET A 128 16.46 3.12 -2.36
C MET A 128 17.54 3.67 -1.43
N VAL A 129 17.37 3.62 -0.11
CA VAL A 129 18.39 4.06 0.85
C VAL A 129 19.64 3.19 0.75
N ASP A 130 19.48 1.86 0.68
CA ASP A 130 20.58 0.92 0.54
C ASP A 130 21.38 1.16 -0.75
N LEU A 131 20.69 1.38 -1.88
CA LEU A 131 21.31 1.76 -3.15
C LEU A 131 22.12 3.07 -3.01
N HIS A 132 21.57 4.07 -2.34
CA HIS A 132 22.28 5.32 -2.09
C HIS A 132 23.49 5.12 -1.19
N LEU A 133 23.53 4.10 -0.34
CA LEU A 133 24.67 3.78 0.53
C LEU A 133 25.68 2.83 -0.12
N GLY A 134 25.33 2.23 -1.25
CA GLY A 134 26.20 1.36 -2.03
C GLY A 134 25.99 -0.13 -1.75
N GLY A 135 24.79 -0.54 -1.31
CA GLY A 135 24.44 -1.96 -1.16
C GLY A 135 24.91 -2.58 0.16
N VAL A 136 24.72 -1.89 1.29
CA VAL A 136 25.20 -2.30 2.61
C VAL A 136 24.49 -3.56 3.12
N LEU A 137 23.23 -3.75 2.74
CA LEU A 137 22.41 -4.87 3.21
C LEU A 137 22.70 -6.19 2.49
N GLY A 138 23.23 -6.17 1.26
CA GLY A 138 23.55 -7.38 0.49
C GLY A 138 22.40 -8.40 0.43
N GLU A 139 22.70 -9.68 0.71
CA GLU A 139 21.73 -10.79 0.67
C GLU A 139 20.51 -10.57 1.59
N SER A 140 20.66 -9.84 2.69
CA SER A 140 19.54 -9.58 3.61
C SER A 140 18.45 -8.71 2.97
N LEU A 141 18.81 -7.87 1.99
CA LEU A 141 17.84 -7.10 1.21
C LEU A 141 17.05 -8.00 0.25
N GLU A 142 17.70 -8.97 -0.40
CA GLU A 142 17.04 -9.91 -1.30
C GLU A 142 16.04 -10.79 -0.54
N GLU A 143 16.43 -11.28 0.64
CA GLU A 143 15.53 -12.04 1.53
C GLU A 143 14.34 -11.19 1.98
N LEU A 144 14.58 -9.93 2.36
CA LEU A 144 13.54 -8.98 2.74
C LEU A 144 12.55 -8.72 1.59
N MET A 145 13.05 -8.49 0.38
CA MET A 145 12.22 -8.23 -0.80
C MET A 145 11.39 -9.47 -1.18
N THR A 146 11.98 -10.66 -1.07
CA THR A 146 11.29 -11.93 -1.30
C THR A 146 10.15 -12.12 -0.29
N GLN A 147 10.44 -11.98 1.01
CA GLN A 147 9.43 -12.12 2.06
C GLN A 147 8.32 -11.06 1.93
N CYS A 148 8.67 -9.84 1.52
CA CYS A 148 7.69 -8.79 1.26
C CYS A 148 6.78 -9.14 0.07
N ALA A 149 7.33 -9.66 -1.02
CA ALA A 149 6.57 -10.06 -2.20
C ALA A 149 5.61 -11.21 -1.87
N GLU A 150 6.08 -12.23 -1.15
CA GLU A 150 5.26 -13.36 -0.70
C GLU A 150 4.12 -12.93 0.22
N TYR A 151 4.41 -12.07 1.21
CA TYR A 151 3.39 -11.55 2.12
C TYR A 151 2.32 -10.75 1.36
N ARG A 152 2.73 -9.86 0.45
CA ARG A 152 1.80 -9.08 -0.40
C ARG A 152 0.95 -9.97 -1.31
N GLN A 153 1.54 -10.99 -1.91
CA GLN A 153 0.80 -11.95 -2.72
C GLN A 153 -0.22 -12.73 -1.85
N ALA A 154 0.18 -13.14 -0.64
CA ALA A 154 -0.68 -13.87 0.27
C ALA A 154 -1.89 -13.05 0.75
N THR A 155 -1.72 -11.75 0.99
CA THR A 155 -2.80 -10.82 1.37
C THR A 155 -3.70 -10.49 0.20
N ALA A 156 -3.15 -10.21 -0.98
CA ALA A 156 -3.90 -9.98 -2.22
C ALA A 156 -4.79 -11.19 -2.56
N GLN A 157 -4.24 -12.40 -2.53
CA GLN A 157 -5.01 -13.64 -2.74
C GLN A 157 -6.13 -13.79 -1.70
N HIS A 158 -5.89 -13.42 -0.44
CA HIS A 158 -6.92 -13.52 0.59
C HIS A 158 -8.05 -12.51 0.37
N LEU A 159 -7.73 -11.29 -0.05
CA LEU A 159 -8.69 -10.26 -0.40
C LEU A 159 -9.52 -10.66 -1.62
N LEU A 160 -8.88 -11.16 -2.69
CA LEU A 160 -9.58 -11.68 -3.87
C LEU A 160 -10.47 -12.87 -3.50
N ARG A 161 -10.02 -13.81 -2.67
CA ARG A 161 -10.91 -14.89 -2.18
C ARG A 161 -12.10 -14.37 -1.41
N ALA A 162 -11.93 -13.34 -0.56
CA ALA A 162 -13.03 -12.72 0.18
C ALA A 162 -14.08 -12.10 -0.75
N LEU A 163 -13.62 -11.53 -1.88
CA LEU A 163 -14.44 -10.84 -2.85
C LEU A 163 -15.21 -11.80 -3.80
N TRP A 164 -14.63 -12.94 -4.15
CA TRP A 164 -15.29 -13.93 -5.03
C TRP A 164 -16.06 -15.02 -4.26
N HIS A 165 -15.55 -15.43 -3.10
CA HIS A 165 -16.08 -16.55 -2.30
C HIS A 165 -16.23 -16.16 -0.82
N PRO A 166 -17.18 -15.25 -0.48
CA PRO A 166 -17.29 -14.69 0.86
C PRO A 166 -17.61 -15.74 1.93
N TRP A 167 -18.48 -16.71 1.61
CA TRP A 167 -18.86 -17.77 2.56
C TRP A 167 -17.71 -18.73 2.86
N GLN A 168 -16.98 -19.18 1.84
CA GLN A 168 -15.82 -20.07 2.02
C GLN A 168 -14.70 -19.36 2.79
N THR A 169 -14.48 -18.07 2.49
CA THR A 169 -13.46 -17.27 3.15
C THR A 169 -13.75 -17.11 4.64
N ARG A 170 -15.01 -16.89 5.03
CA ARG A 170 -15.41 -16.78 6.43
C ARG A 170 -15.07 -18.03 7.24
N LEU A 171 -15.27 -19.23 6.69
CA LEU A 171 -14.99 -20.50 7.38
C LEU A 171 -13.51 -20.68 7.72
N ARG A 172 -12.61 -20.30 6.81
CA ARG A 172 -11.15 -20.48 6.99
C ARG A 172 -10.43 -19.22 7.49
N MET A 173 -11.18 -18.16 7.76
CA MET A 173 -10.64 -16.83 8.05
C MET A 173 -9.68 -16.85 9.25
N HIS A 174 -10.08 -17.42 10.37
CA HIS A 174 -9.29 -17.36 11.61
C HIS A 174 -7.91 -18.03 11.48
N ALA A 175 -7.84 -19.19 10.82
CA ALA A 175 -6.56 -19.85 10.56
C ALA A 175 -5.69 -19.01 9.63
N ARG A 176 -6.27 -18.47 8.55
CA ARG A 176 -5.51 -17.64 7.59
C ARG A 176 -5.01 -16.34 8.22
N LEU A 177 -5.81 -15.67 9.03
CA LEU A 177 -5.39 -14.46 9.74
C LEU A 177 -4.30 -14.74 10.79
N ARG A 178 -4.22 -15.97 11.35
CA ARG A 178 -3.10 -16.32 12.25
C ARG A 178 -1.79 -16.42 11.49
N VAL A 179 -1.79 -17.09 10.35
CA VAL A 179 -0.61 -17.19 9.46
C VAL A 179 -0.17 -15.79 9.01
N LEU A 180 -1.09 -14.98 8.49
CA LEU A 180 -0.78 -13.61 8.06
C LEU A 180 -0.22 -12.74 9.19
N ARG A 181 -0.62 -12.95 10.46
CA ARG A 181 -0.01 -12.25 11.61
C ARG A 181 1.42 -12.68 11.85
N GLN A 182 1.72 -13.97 11.70
CA GLN A 182 3.07 -14.49 11.86
C GLN A 182 3.98 -13.95 10.74
N ASP A 183 3.51 -14.00 9.50
CA ASP A 183 4.22 -13.45 8.33
C ASP A 183 4.47 -11.95 8.50
N ALA A 184 3.45 -11.19 8.93
CA ALA A 184 3.59 -9.77 9.21
C ALA A 184 4.58 -9.49 10.35
N ALA A 185 4.59 -10.30 11.41
CA ALA A 185 5.54 -10.13 12.50
C ALA A 185 6.97 -10.44 12.06
N ALA A 186 7.17 -11.49 11.26
CA ALA A 186 8.47 -11.85 10.68
C ALA A 186 9.00 -10.75 9.76
N LEU A 187 8.19 -10.31 8.80
CA LEU A 187 8.55 -9.23 7.88
C LEU A 187 8.86 -7.94 8.65
N HIS A 188 8.14 -7.65 9.73
CA HIS A 188 8.40 -6.44 10.52
C HIS A 188 9.78 -6.48 11.17
N ARG A 189 10.17 -7.64 11.73
CA ARG A 189 11.50 -7.81 12.33
C ARG A 189 12.60 -7.67 11.30
N MET A 190 12.42 -8.21 10.09
CA MET A 190 13.39 -8.07 9.01
C MET A 190 13.53 -6.60 8.57
N GLN A 191 12.40 -5.89 8.40
CA GLN A 191 12.41 -4.46 8.09
C GLN A 191 13.11 -3.65 9.18
N GLU A 192 12.82 -3.95 10.45
CA GLU A 192 13.42 -3.25 11.58
C GLU A 192 14.93 -3.51 11.66
N ALA A 193 15.37 -4.76 11.40
CA ALA A 193 16.77 -5.11 11.34
C ALA A 193 17.49 -4.36 10.20
N ALA A 194 16.94 -4.37 8.99
CA ALA A 194 17.48 -3.63 7.85
C ALA A 194 17.57 -2.12 8.14
N MET A 195 16.49 -1.53 8.66
CA MET A 195 16.49 -0.12 9.05
C MET A 195 17.48 0.20 10.17
N SER A 196 17.73 -0.72 11.11
CA SER A 196 18.70 -0.50 12.18
C SER A 196 20.13 -0.44 11.66
N VAL A 197 20.47 -1.24 10.65
CA VAL A 197 21.78 -1.21 9.98
C VAL A 197 21.92 0.07 9.16
N LEU A 198 20.90 0.41 8.37
CA LEU A 198 20.92 1.63 7.55
C LEU A 198 20.88 2.92 8.37
N ALA A 199 20.33 2.89 9.59
CA ALA A 199 20.23 4.04 10.49
C ALA A 199 21.46 4.21 11.40
N GLN A 200 22.56 3.49 11.15
CA GLN A 200 23.83 3.79 11.82
C GLN A 200 24.26 5.23 11.51
N PRO A 201 24.85 5.97 12.47
CA PRO A 201 25.20 7.37 12.28
C PRO A 201 26.06 7.62 11.03
N GLU A 202 27.05 6.74 10.76
CA GLU A 202 27.92 6.89 9.58
C GLU A 202 27.11 6.81 8.27
N HIS A 203 26.09 5.95 8.23
CA HIS A 203 25.21 5.79 7.08
C HIS A 203 24.24 6.96 6.92
N ILE A 204 23.72 7.52 8.01
CA ILE A 204 22.84 8.69 7.94
C ILE A 204 23.59 9.90 7.39
N GLU A 205 24.83 10.14 7.86
CA GLU A 205 25.68 11.21 7.36
C GLU A 205 26.04 11.00 5.88
N ALA A 206 26.46 9.78 5.51
CA ALA A 206 26.76 9.44 4.12
C ALA A 206 25.54 9.59 3.20
N LEU A 207 24.34 9.23 3.66
CA LEU A 207 23.10 9.42 2.92
C LEU A 207 22.81 10.90 2.68
N ALA A 208 22.93 11.73 3.73
CA ALA A 208 22.71 13.18 3.62
C ALA A 208 23.69 13.83 2.65
N GLU A 209 24.98 13.47 2.71
CA GLU A 209 25.99 13.98 1.76
C GLU A 209 25.68 13.59 0.32
N ARG A 210 25.32 12.31 0.07
CA ARG A 210 25.05 11.81 -1.27
C ARG A 210 23.78 12.44 -1.86
N LEU A 211 22.74 12.61 -1.06
CA LEU A 211 21.51 13.30 -1.48
C LEU A 211 21.74 14.80 -1.70
N GLY A 212 22.59 15.45 -0.90
CA GLY A 212 22.99 16.84 -1.08
C GLY A 212 23.73 17.08 -2.41
N ARG A 213 24.70 16.22 -2.74
CA ARG A 213 25.45 16.29 -4.01
C ARG A 213 24.54 16.11 -5.23
N LEU A 214 23.53 15.25 -5.14
CA LEU A 214 22.55 15.05 -6.22
C LEU A 214 21.63 16.27 -6.39
N SER A 215 21.25 16.96 -5.31
CA SER A 215 20.43 18.18 -5.39
C SER A 215 21.16 19.34 -6.08
N ASP A 216 22.48 19.43 -5.96
CA ASP A 216 23.28 20.46 -6.62
C ASP A 216 23.53 20.17 -8.11
N GLN A 217 23.36 18.92 -8.53
CA GLN A 217 23.53 18.47 -9.92
C GLN A 217 22.25 18.55 -10.77
N ASP A 218 21.15 19.08 -10.25
CA ASP A 218 19.92 19.38 -11.01
C ASP A 218 19.96 20.82 -11.58
N PRO A 219 20.47 21.07 -12.80
CA PRO A 219 20.59 22.42 -13.39
C PRO A 219 19.26 23.08 -13.75
N GLN A 220 18.11 22.42 -13.54
CA GLN A 220 16.79 22.95 -13.94
C GLN A 220 16.18 23.96 -12.95
N ARG A 221 16.78 24.22 -11.78
CA ARG A 221 16.24 25.22 -10.84
C ARG A 221 16.72 26.65 -11.04
N VAL A 222 17.70 26.91 -11.90
CA VAL A 222 18.31 28.25 -12.04
C VAL A 222 17.63 29.13 -13.10
N ASN A 223 16.82 28.58 -14.01
CA ASN A 223 16.23 29.35 -15.11
C ASN A 223 14.70 29.45 -14.98
N SER A 224 14.23 30.30 -14.09
CA SER A 224 12.92 30.94 -14.22
C SER A 224 13.08 32.42 -13.88
N PRO A 225 13.36 33.30 -14.87
CA PRO A 225 13.28 34.73 -14.63
C PRO A 225 11.80 35.06 -14.35
N GLY A 226 11.53 35.64 -13.19
CA GLY A 226 10.19 36.17 -12.87
C GLY A 226 9.75 37.22 -13.90
N PRO A 227 8.44 37.40 -14.11
CA PRO A 227 7.96 38.36 -15.10
C PRO A 227 8.35 39.78 -14.66
N PRO A 228 8.83 40.64 -15.58
CA PRO A 228 9.08 42.03 -15.26
C PRO A 228 7.76 42.75 -14.99
N ALA A 229 7.75 43.55 -13.91
CA ALA A 229 6.71 44.53 -13.62
C ALA A 229 6.96 45.83 -14.39
#